data_AF-A0A401PTK9-F1
#
_entry.id   AF-A0A401PTK9-F1
#
_cell.length_a   1.000
_cell.length_b   1.000
_cell.length_c   1.000
_cell.angle_alpha   90.00
_cell.angle_beta   90.00
_cell.angle_gamma   90.00
#
_symmetry.space_group_name_H-M   'P 1'
#
loop_
_entity.id
_entity.type
_entity.pdbx_description
1 polymer ?
#
loop_
_entity_poly.entity_id
_entity_poly.type
_entity_poly.pdbx_seq_one_letter_code
_entity_poly.pdbx_strand_id
1 'polypeptide(L)'
;MEGPPSSLYGSCPLVEDSFSRLSSQSNMYGLCAVPKPEGGCDLLTATLKGKVICFRYQSLRQKIRPVAKEVQFTYIPVDAEIVSIDAFNKSAPKQGLVVGITFIKDSGDKASPFLNIYCDYEPGSEYNLDSIAQSCLNLELQFTPFQLCHVEVQERRQRETVFLLSGHDHQIHLYKENETLHQFEERPTEFLFPELTDLPSQ
;
A
#
# COMPACT_ATOMS: atom_id res chain seq x y z
N MET A 1 -2.40 -1.47 -61.21
CA MET A 1 -1.33 -2.16 -60.46
C MET A 1 -1.62 -1.85 -59.00
N GLU A 2 -2.50 -2.66 -58.40
CA GLU A 2 -2.89 -2.51 -57.00
C GLU A 2 -1.71 -2.97 -56.14
N GLY A 3 -1.29 -2.12 -55.20
CA GLY A 3 -0.36 -2.50 -54.15
C GLY A 3 -1.02 -3.53 -53.22
N PRO A 4 -0.23 -4.37 -52.53
CA PRO A 4 -0.79 -5.36 -51.63
C PRO A 4 -1.55 -4.64 -50.50
N PRO A 5 -2.64 -5.22 -49.99
CA PRO A 5 -3.35 -4.65 -48.85
C PRO A 5 -2.41 -4.63 -47.65
N SER A 6 -2.24 -3.43 -47.08
CA SER A 6 -1.56 -3.24 -45.80
C SER A 6 -2.19 -4.17 -44.76
N SER A 7 -1.30 -4.96 -44.16
CA SER A 7 -1.54 -6.09 -43.27
C SER A 7 -2.66 -5.94 -42.24
N LEU A 8 -3.49 -6.98 -42.18
CA LEU A 8 -4.42 -7.36 -41.11
C LEU A 8 -3.71 -7.72 -39.79
N TYR A 9 -2.86 -6.85 -39.24
CA TYR A 9 -2.45 -6.99 -37.84
C TYR A 9 -3.45 -6.24 -36.98
N GLY A 10 -4.24 -7.01 -36.22
CA GLY A 10 -5.24 -6.48 -35.29
C GLY A 10 -4.61 -5.40 -34.41
N SER A 11 -5.10 -4.16 -34.56
CA SER A 11 -4.72 -3.04 -33.71
C SER A 11 -4.99 -3.41 -32.26
N CYS A 12 -4.02 -3.21 -31.38
CA CYS A 12 -4.26 -3.31 -29.93
C CYS A 12 -5.45 -2.41 -29.59
N PRO A 13 -6.51 -2.92 -28.93
CA PRO A 13 -7.66 -2.08 -28.56
C PRO A 13 -7.31 -1.09 -27.45
N LEU A 14 -6.16 -1.27 -26.79
CA LEU A 14 -5.65 -0.36 -25.78
C LEU A 14 -4.87 0.76 -26.45
N VAL A 15 -5.27 2.00 -26.13
CA VAL A 15 -4.54 3.21 -26.48
C VAL A 15 -3.80 3.66 -25.22
N GLU A 16 -2.52 4.01 -25.35
CA GLU A 16 -1.76 4.61 -24.26
C GLU A 16 -2.39 5.96 -23.88
N ASP A 17 -2.90 6.06 -22.65
CA ASP A 17 -3.42 7.33 -22.11
C ASP A 17 -2.29 8.21 -21.58
N SER A 18 -1.42 7.65 -20.74
CA SER A 18 -0.26 8.36 -20.22
C SER A 18 0.88 7.44 -19.76
N PHE A 19 2.08 8.02 -19.68
CA PHE A 19 3.30 7.34 -19.25
C PHE A 19 4.09 8.20 -18.26
N SER A 20 4.48 7.62 -17.13
CA SER A 20 5.32 8.26 -16.11
C SER A 20 6.49 7.35 -15.75
N ARG A 21 7.71 7.90 -15.74
CA ARG A 21 8.92 7.16 -15.34
C ARG A 21 9.16 7.28 -13.84
N LEU A 22 9.57 6.17 -13.22
CA LEU A 22 10.07 6.17 -11.86
C LEU A 22 11.56 6.55 -11.85
N SER A 23 12.00 7.23 -10.79
CA SER A 23 13.40 7.62 -10.61
C SER A 23 14.31 6.43 -10.24
N SER A 24 13.72 5.35 -9.73
CA SER A 24 14.41 4.09 -9.47
C SER A 24 13.46 2.91 -9.66
N GLN A 25 14.02 1.70 -9.65
CA GLN A 25 13.26 0.47 -9.83
C GLN A 25 12.24 0.30 -8.69
N SER A 26 11.08 -0.27 -9.01
CA SER A 26 10.07 -0.71 -8.05
C SER A 26 9.93 -2.24 -8.13
N ASN A 27 9.15 -2.82 -7.23
CA ASN A 27 8.84 -4.24 -7.20
C ASN A 27 7.32 -4.46 -7.39
N MET A 28 6.88 -5.72 -7.46
CA MET A 28 5.47 -6.07 -7.70
C MET A 28 4.50 -5.61 -6.59
N TYR A 29 4.99 -5.47 -5.35
CA TYR A 29 4.21 -5.04 -4.18
C TYR A 29 4.45 -3.56 -3.84
N GLY A 30 5.19 -2.85 -4.68
CA GLY A 30 5.46 -1.42 -4.57
C GLY A 30 4.35 -0.56 -5.18
N LEU A 31 3.13 -1.08 -5.34
CA LEU A 31 2.00 -0.40 -5.96
C LEU A 31 0.72 -0.71 -5.20
N CYS A 32 -0.03 0.32 -4.81
CA CYS A 32 -1.35 0.15 -4.23
C CYS A 32 -2.32 1.25 -4.67
N ALA A 33 -3.60 0.90 -4.77
CA ALA A 33 -4.66 1.86 -5.02
C ALA A 33 -5.09 2.52 -3.70
N VAL A 34 -5.23 3.84 -3.71
CA VAL A 34 -5.73 4.63 -2.60
C VAL A 34 -7.17 5.06 -2.92
N PRO A 35 -8.19 4.40 -2.37
CA PRO A 35 -9.58 4.74 -2.63
C PRO A 35 -9.93 6.11 -2.04
N LYS A 36 -10.60 6.96 -2.82
CA LYS A 36 -11.08 8.27 -2.32
C LYS A 36 -12.51 8.18 -1.81
N PRO A 37 -12.88 8.95 -0.78
CA PRO A 37 -14.27 9.02 -0.29
C PRO A 37 -15.27 9.41 -1.38
N GLU A 38 -14.91 10.37 -2.23
CA GLU A 38 -15.73 10.89 -3.32
C GLU A 38 -15.78 9.98 -4.57
N GLY A 39 -15.10 8.83 -4.54
CA GLY A 39 -15.01 7.87 -5.64
C GLY A 39 -13.74 8.01 -6.48
N GLY A 40 -13.39 6.91 -7.14
CA GLY A 40 -12.11 6.76 -7.84
C GLY A 40 -10.96 6.42 -6.90
N CYS A 41 -9.75 6.37 -7.45
CA CYS A 41 -8.53 6.08 -6.69
C CYS A 41 -7.38 6.98 -7.11
N ASP A 42 -6.50 7.29 -6.17
CA ASP A 42 -5.11 7.61 -6.47
C ASP A 42 -4.30 6.30 -6.50
N LEU A 43 -3.09 6.35 -7.05
CA LEU A 43 -2.16 5.22 -7.07
C LEU A 43 -0.90 5.62 -6.32
N LEU A 44 -0.57 4.92 -5.25
CA LEU A 44 0.74 5.03 -4.63
C LEU A 44 1.69 4.04 -5.30
N THR A 45 2.89 4.51 -5.61
CA THR A 45 4.01 3.64 -5.93
C THR A 45 5.16 3.90 -4.97
N ALA A 46 5.72 2.83 -4.43
CA ALA A 46 6.98 2.85 -3.73
C ALA A 46 8.10 2.39 -4.67
N THR A 47 9.20 3.12 -4.68
CA THR A 47 10.43 2.69 -5.33
C THR A 47 11.38 2.06 -4.31
N LEU A 48 12.31 1.21 -4.76
CA LEU A 48 13.27 0.55 -3.86
C LEU A 48 14.05 1.58 -3.03
N LYS A 49 14.44 2.71 -3.63
CA LYS A 49 15.15 3.79 -2.92
C LYS A 49 14.18 4.84 -2.38
N GLY A 50 13.47 4.46 -1.30
CA GLY A 50 12.80 5.31 -0.31
C GLY A 50 11.70 6.29 -0.77
N LYS A 51 11.52 6.52 -2.08
CA LYS A 51 10.54 7.48 -2.58
C LYS A 51 9.20 6.80 -2.81
N VAL A 52 8.16 7.37 -2.24
CA VAL A 52 6.77 7.05 -2.56
C VAL A 52 6.20 8.18 -3.41
N ILE A 53 5.57 7.83 -4.53
CA ILE A 53 4.96 8.76 -5.47
C ILE A 53 3.46 8.47 -5.53
N CYS A 54 2.65 9.48 -5.31
CA CYS A 54 1.21 9.47 -5.52
C CYS A 54 0.89 9.95 -6.94
N PHE A 55 0.27 9.09 -7.73
CA PHE A 55 -0.29 9.40 -9.03
C PHE A 55 -1.78 9.66 -8.91
N ARG A 56 -2.21 10.79 -9.47
CA ARG A 56 -3.60 11.23 -9.51
C ARG A 56 -3.97 11.66 -10.91
N TYR A 57 -5.14 11.25 -11.38
CA TYR A 57 -5.75 11.85 -12.55
C TYR A 57 -6.64 13.03 -12.14
N GLN A 58 -6.45 14.17 -12.80
CA GLN A 58 -7.25 15.37 -12.61
C GLN A 58 -7.96 15.74 -13.91
N SER A 59 -9.25 16.09 -13.82
CA SER A 59 -9.98 16.64 -14.95
C SER A 59 -9.79 18.16 -14.99
N LEU A 60 -8.98 18.64 -15.94
CA LEU A 60 -8.72 20.06 -16.17
C LEU A 60 -9.28 20.45 -17.54
N ARG A 61 -10.33 21.30 -17.56
CA ARG A 61 -10.98 21.78 -18.79
C ARG A 61 -11.38 20.64 -19.75
N GLN A 62 -12.07 19.61 -19.22
CA GLN A 62 -12.50 18.42 -19.95
C GLN A 62 -11.36 17.54 -20.51
N LYS A 63 -10.12 17.74 -20.06
CA LYS A 63 -8.99 16.85 -20.36
C LYS A 63 -8.49 16.22 -19.07
N ILE A 64 -8.39 14.90 -19.08
CA ILE A 64 -7.77 14.14 -17.99
C ILE A 64 -6.25 14.35 -18.08
N ARG A 65 -5.62 14.66 -16.96
CA ARG A 65 -4.17 14.80 -16.86
C ARG A 65 -3.63 14.00 -15.68
N PRO A 66 -2.58 13.18 -15.88
CA PRO A 66 -1.87 12.57 -14.77
C PRO A 66 -1.06 13.64 -14.03
N VAL A 67 -1.04 13.54 -12.71
CA VAL A 67 -0.21 14.33 -11.80
C VAL A 67 0.53 13.36 -10.91
N ALA A 68 1.85 13.53 -10.80
CA ALA A 68 2.70 12.75 -9.91
C ALA A 68 3.22 13.67 -8.80
N LYS A 69 3.02 13.27 -7.54
CA LYS A 69 3.50 14.00 -6.37
C LYS A 69 4.31 13.05 -5.49
N GLU A 70 5.53 13.42 -5.15
CA GLU A 70 6.30 12.70 -4.14
C GLU A 70 5.66 12.93 -2.76
N VAL A 71 5.48 11.85 -2.01
CA VAL A 71 4.90 11.84 -0.67
C VAL A 71 5.97 11.39 0.31
N GLN A 72 6.25 12.25 1.30
CA GLN A 72 7.29 12.00 2.29
C GLN A 72 6.69 11.40 3.56
N PHE A 73 6.77 10.08 3.66
CA PHE A 73 6.39 9.34 4.86
C PHE A 73 7.48 9.47 5.93
N THR A 74 7.10 9.85 7.15
CA THR A 74 8.03 9.96 8.29
C THR A 74 8.53 8.58 8.71
N TYR A 75 9.68 8.54 9.39
CA TYR A 75 10.28 7.31 9.91
C TYR A 75 10.65 6.25 8.84
N ILE A 76 10.80 6.65 7.57
CA ILE A 76 11.46 5.86 6.54
C ILE A 76 12.82 6.50 6.23
N PRO A 77 13.93 5.85 6.61
CA PRO A 77 15.27 6.30 6.25
C PRO A 77 15.47 6.41 4.74
N VAL A 78 16.36 7.31 4.30
CA VAL A 78 16.64 7.54 2.86
C VAL A 78 17.27 6.31 2.19
N ASP A 79 18.01 5.53 2.97
CA ASP A 79 18.69 4.29 2.60
C ASP A 79 17.85 3.02 2.84
N ALA A 80 16.59 3.17 3.27
CA ALA A 80 15.70 2.04 3.43
C ALA A 80 15.24 1.48 2.08
N GLU A 81 15.16 0.16 2.00
CA GLU A 81 14.61 -0.57 0.87
C GLU A 81 13.12 -0.86 1.11
N ILE A 82 12.24 -0.20 0.36
CA ILE A 82 10.80 -0.47 0.48
C ILE A 82 10.47 -1.83 -0.14
N VAL A 83 9.84 -2.69 0.64
CA VAL A 83 9.47 -4.06 0.28
C VAL A 83 8.05 -4.12 -0.26
N SER A 84 7.09 -3.52 0.44
CA SER A 84 5.68 -3.52 0.04
C SER A 84 4.94 -2.32 0.60
N ILE A 85 3.88 -1.90 -0.09
CA ILE A 85 2.99 -0.82 0.31
C ILE A 85 1.55 -1.25 0.06
N ASP A 86 0.67 -0.93 1.00
CA ASP A 86 -0.76 -1.15 0.83
C ASP A 86 -1.56 -0.05 1.53
N ALA A 87 -2.79 0.18 1.07
CA ALA A 87 -3.64 1.24 1.59
C ALA A 87 -5.13 0.87 1.51
N PHE A 88 -5.89 1.32 2.52
CA PHE A 88 -7.33 1.11 2.57
C PHE A 88 -8.05 2.21 3.34
N ASN A 89 -9.36 2.36 3.07
CA ASN A 89 -10.22 3.18 3.90
C ASN A 89 -10.80 2.34 5.03
N LYS A 90 -10.86 2.90 6.24
CA LYS A 90 -11.49 2.23 7.38
C LYS A 90 -12.95 1.91 7.07
N SER A 91 -13.39 0.74 7.53
CA SER A 91 -14.77 0.28 7.39
C SER A 91 -15.75 1.18 8.17
N ALA A 92 -16.92 1.44 7.59
CA ALA A 92 -17.97 2.22 8.25
C ALA A 92 -18.39 1.58 9.59
N PRO A 93 -18.68 2.38 10.65
CA PRO A 93 -18.88 3.84 10.65
C PRO A 93 -17.60 4.66 10.79
N LYS A 94 -16.42 4.02 10.91
CA LYS A 94 -15.13 4.70 10.96
C LYS A 94 -14.84 5.37 9.62
N GLN A 95 -13.96 6.36 9.65
CA GLN A 95 -13.49 7.06 8.47
C GLN A 95 -11.97 7.23 8.56
N GLY A 96 -11.36 7.35 7.40
CA GLY A 96 -9.94 7.64 7.26
C GLY A 96 -9.21 6.63 6.43
N LEU A 97 -8.16 7.11 5.79
CA LEU A 97 -7.21 6.35 5.02
C LEU A 97 -6.11 5.82 5.94
N VAL A 98 -5.80 4.55 5.78
CA VAL A 98 -4.68 3.88 6.41
C VAL A 98 -3.69 3.47 5.32
N VAL A 99 -2.41 3.74 5.52
CA VAL A 99 -1.33 3.31 4.62
C VAL A 99 -0.34 2.48 5.42
N GLY A 100 -0.05 1.27 4.97
CA GLY A 100 1.00 0.42 5.53
C GLY A 100 2.19 0.34 4.57
N ILE A 101 3.41 0.48 5.10
CA ILE A 101 4.65 0.40 4.34
C ILE A 101 5.62 -0.51 5.09
N THR A 102 6.08 -1.57 4.42
CA THR A 102 7.15 -2.41 4.94
C THR A 102 8.47 -2.07 4.26
N PHE A 103 9.55 -1.98 5.03
CA PHE A 103 10.88 -1.71 4.48
C PHE A 103 11.96 -2.39 5.30
N ILE A 104 13.14 -2.52 4.68
CA ILE A 104 14.35 -3.03 5.32
C ILE A 104 15.32 -1.87 5.44
N LYS A 105 15.79 -1.61 6.67
CA LYS A 105 16.87 -0.67 6.93
C LYS A 105 18.18 -1.45 6.97
N ASP A 106 19.08 -1.16 6.03
CA ASP A 106 20.44 -1.67 6.08
C ASP A 106 21.29 -0.78 7.00
N SER A 107 21.71 -1.31 8.14
CA SER A 107 22.59 -0.60 9.07
C SER A 107 24.07 -1.01 8.92
N GLY A 108 24.41 -1.78 7.88
CA GLY A 108 25.76 -2.31 7.63
C GLY A 108 26.06 -3.59 8.39
N ASP A 109 25.68 -3.68 9.67
CA ASP A 109 25.90 -4.88 10.51
C ASP A 109 24.68 -5.82 10.52
N LYS A 110 23.48 -5.26 10.36
CA LYS A 110 22.22 -6.03 10.31
C LYS A 110 21.18 -5.31 9.46
N ALA A 111 20.48 -6.08 8.64
CA ALA A 111 19.25 -5.65 8.00
C ALA A 111 18.10 -5.74 9.02
N SER A 112 17.51 -4.60 9.38
CA SER A 112 16.37 -4.53 10.30
C SER A 112 15.08 -4.29 9.51
N PRO A 113 14.12 -5.23 9.52
CA PRO A 113 12.83 -5.07 8.87
C PRO A 113 11.84 -4.30 9.75
N PHE A 114 11.01 -3.47 9.11
CA PHE A 114 9.99 -2.66 9.78
C PHE A 114 8.66 -2.68 9.03
N LEU A 115 7.58 -2.47 9.77
CA LEU A 115 6.26 -2.09 9.27
C LEU A 115 5.90 -0.73 9.87
N ASN A 116 5.68 0.26 9.00
CA ASN A 116 5.07 1.52 9.39
C ASN A 116 3.60 1.53 8.98
N ILE A 117 2.73 1.90 9.91
CA ILE A 117 1.31 2.10 9.65
C ILE A 117 0.99 3.57 9.90
N TYR A 118 0.50 4.23 8.86
CA TYR A 118 0.16 5.64 8.84
C TYR A 118 -1.35 5.80 8.87
N CYS A 119 -1.83 6.55 9.84
CA CYS A 119 -3.24 6.88 9.98
C CYS A 119 -3.36 8.18 10.79
N ASP A 120 -4.11 9.14 10.25
CA ASP A 120 -4.45 10.35 10.99
C ASP A 120 -5.81 10.19 11.67
N TYR A 121 -5.86 10.49 12.97
CA TYR A 121 -7.07 10.43 13.78
C TYR A 121 -7.68 11.83 14.00
N GLU A 122 -7.02 12.90 13.54
CA GLU A 122 -7.52 14.26 13.65
C GLU A 122 -8.72 14.49 12.70
N PRO A 123 -9.86 14.98 13.22
CA PRO A 123 -11.02 15.28 12.39
C PRO A 123 -10.72 16.27 11.27
N GLY A 124 -11.09 15.93 10.03
CA GLY A 124 -10.83 16.72 8.83
C GLY A 124 -9.50 16.42 8.12
N SER A 125 -8.61 15.64 8.74
CA SER A 125 -7.32 15.23 8.17
C SER A 125 -7.30 13.76 7.74
N GLU A 126 -8.40 13.02 7.94
CA GLU A 126 -8.44 11.55 7.85
C GLU A 126 -8.15 11.02 6.43
N TYR A 127 -8.24 11.87 5.41
CA TYR A 127 -7.90 11.56 4.01
C TYR A 127 -6.81 12.48 3.44
N ASN A 128 -6.23 13.35 4.26
CA ASN A 128 -5.12 14.19 3.84
C ASN A 128 -3.83 13.39 3.88
N LEU A 129 -3.36 12.96 2.71
CA LEU A 129 -2.17 12.13 2.58
C LEU A 129 -0.90 12.77 3.17
N ASP A 130 -0.78 14.10 3.12
CA ASP A 130 0.38 14.78 3.70
C ASP A 130 0.34 14.72 5.24
N SER A 131 -0.84 14.90 5.84
CA SER A 131 -1.03 14.76 7.30
C SER A 131 -0.84 13.31 7.75
N ILE A 132 -1.46 12.35 7.04
CA ILE A 132 -1.33 10.90 7.29
C ILE A 132 0.13 10.47 7.27
N ALA A 133 0.90 10.95 6.30
CA ALA A 133 2.32 10.63 6.18
C ALA A 133 3.17 11.09 7.38
N GLN A 134 2.64 11.93 8.28
CA GLN A 134 3.29 12.33 9.53
C GLN A 134 2.86 11.49 10.75
N SER A 135 1.65 10.93 10.74
CA SER A 135 1.07 10.17 11.86
C SER A 135 1.41 8.69 11.75
N CYS A 136 2.59 8.30 12.26
CA CYS A 136 3.19 6.99 12.05
C CYS A 136 3.22 6.14 13.33
N LEU A 137 2.71 4.91 13.24
CA LEU A 137 3.09 3.80 14.11
C LEU A 137 4.25 3.03 13.46
N ASN A 138 5.40 2.97 14.13
CA ASN A 138 6.58 2.23 13.67
C ASN A 138 6.73 0.92 14.45
N LEU A 139 6.80 -0.21 13.75
CA LEU A 139 6.94 -1.55 14.31
C LEU A 139 8.21 -2.22 13.75
N GLU A 140 9.13 -2.63 14.62
CA GLU A 140 10.26 -3.49 14.23
C GLU A 140 9.80 -4.94 14.14
N LEU A 141 10.06 -5.58 13.00
CA LEU A 141 9.65 -6.94 12.73
C LEU A 141 10.75 -7.92 13.15
N GLN A 142 10.35 -9.10 13.63
CA GLN A 142 11.29 -10.20 13.92
C GLN A 142 11.52 -11.13 12.72
N PHE A 143 10.98 -10.76 11.56
CA PHE A 143 11.03 -11.53 10.32
C PHE A 143 11.19 -10.61 9.11
N THR A 144 11.73 -11.13 8.01
CA THR A 144 11.78 -10.41 6.73
C THR A 144 10.39 -10.42 6.06
N PRO A 145 9.75 -9.25 5.85
CA PRO A 145 8.45 -9.17 5.20
C PRO A 145 8.56 -9.45 3.70
N PHE A 146 7.47 -9.93 3.09
CA PHE A 146 7.36 -10.12 1.64
C PHE A 146 6.25 -9.26 1.04
N GLN A 147 5.00 -9.54 1.41
CA GLN A 147 3.82 -8.85 0.89
C GLN A 147 2.93 -8.41 2.05
N LEU A 148 2.64 -7.12 2.07
CA LEU A 148 1.55 -6.52 2.83
C LEU A 148 0.29 -6.46 1.96
N CYS A 149 -0.83 -6.88 2.50
CA CYS A 149 -2.15 -6.65 1.91
C CYS A 149 -3.19 -6.44 3.00
N HIS A 150 -4.38 -5.98 2.62
CA HIS A 150 -5.50 -5.79 3.54
C HIS A 150 -6.67 -6.67 3.16
N VAL A 151 -7.51 -6.94 4.15
CA VAL A 151 -8.74 -7.71 3.99
C VAL A 151 -9.82 -7.17 4.93
N GLU A 152 -11.04 -7.08 4.43
CA GLU A 152 -12.22 -6.78 5.26
C GLU A 152 -12.68 -8.08 5.92
N VAL A 153 -12.75 -8.06 7.25
CA VAL A 153 -13.24 -9.15 8.09
C VAL A 153 -14.53 -8.73 8.79
N GLN A 154 -15.35 -9.71 9.11
CA GLN A 154 -16.55 -9.50 9.91
C GLN A 154 -16.36 -10.09 11.31
N GLU A 155 -16.19 -9.23 12.31
CA GLU A 155 -16.07 -9.63 13.71
C GLU A 155 -17.23 -9.03 14.52
N ARG A 156 -17.94 -9.86 15.31
CA ARG A 156 -19.04 -9.40 16.19
C ARG A 156 -20.10 -8.51 15.51
N ARG A 157 -20.39 -8.77 14.23
CA ARG A 157 -21.31 -8.01 13.35
C ARG A 157 -20.82 -6.63 12.91
N GLN A 158 -19.57 -6.28 13.20
CA GLN A 158 -18.90 -5.10 12.64
C GLN A 158 -17.94 -5.53 11.53
N ARG A 159 -17.84 -4.71 10.49
CA ARG A 159 -16.84 -4.87 9.44
C ARG A 159 -15.61 -4.09 9.85
N GLU A 160 -14.46 -4.72 9.72
CA GLU A 160 -13.19 -4.10 10.03
C GLU A 160 -12.18 -4.51 8.98
N THR A 161 -11.26 -3.60 8.66
CA THR A 161 -10.19 -3.88 7.72
C THR A 161 -8.91 -4.15 8.51
N VAL A 162 -8.25 -5.26 8.23
CA VAL A 162 -7.00 -5.66 8.88
C VAL A 162 -5.90 -5.77 7.84
N PHE A 163 -4.64 -5.60 8.27
CA PHE A 163 -3.49 -5.94 7.45
C PHE A 163 -3.08 -7.39 7.67
N LEU A 164 -2.70 -8.06 6.59
CA LEU A 164 -2.01 -9.34 6.59
C LEU A 164 -0.61 -9.11 6.01
N LEU A 165 0.40 -9.58 6.72
CA LEU A 165 1.79 -9.46 6.33
C LEU A 165 2.43 -10.84 6.27
N SER A 166 2.86 -11.25 5.08
CA SER A 166 3.61 -12.49 4.86
C SER A 166 5.09 -12.30 5.17
N GLY A 167 5.71 -13.33 5.74
CA GLY A 167 7.12 -13.32 6.15
C GLY A 167 7.92 -14.54 5.70
N HIS A 168 9.25 -14.40 5.75
CA HIS A 168 10.19 -15.50 5.49
C HIS A 168 10.12 -16.67 6.48
N ASP A 169 9.42 -16.48 7.59
CA ASP A 169 9.20 -17.47 8.66
C ASP A 169 8.03 -18.41 8.36
N HIS A 170 7.50 -18.36 7.13
CA HIS A 170 6.36 -19.17 6.66
C HIS A 170 5.05 -18.88 7.39
N GLN A 171 4.93 -17.69 7.99
CA GLN A 171 3.71 -17.25 8.68
C GLN A 171 3.06 -16.04 7.99
N ILE A 172 1.78 -15.85 8.31
CA ILE A 172 1.03 -14.65 7.97
C ILE A 172 0.65 -13.95 9.27
N HIS A 173 1.15 -12.74 9.43
CA HIS A 173 0.96 -11.90 10.61
C HIS A 173 -0.24 -10.97 10.40
N LEU A 174 -1.14 -10.93 11.38
CA LEU A 174 -2.33 -10.09 11.32
C LEU A 174 -2.14 -8.84 12.18
N TYR A 175 -2.29 -7.66 11.57
CA TYR A 175 -2.30 -6.37 12.28
C TYR A 175 -3.68 -5.75 12.23
N LYS A 176 -4.21 -5.43 13.41
CA LYS A 176 -5.56 -4.89 13.59
C LYS A 176 -5.53 -3.65 14.46
N GLU A 177 -6.41 -2.71 14.14
CA GLU A 177 -6.59 -1.50 14.93
C GLU A 177 -7.16 -1.83 16.33
N ASN A 178 -6.49 -1.37 17.36
CA ASN A 178 -6.98 -1.28 18.72
C ASN A 178 -7.61 0.11 18.92
N GLU A 179 -8.95 0.16 18.92
CA GLU A 179 -9.70 1.42 19.02
C GLU A 179 -9.40 2.20 20.30
N THR A 180 -9.15 1.51 21.42
CA THR A 180 -8.93 2.16 22.72
C THR A 180 -7.58 2.86 22.76
N LEU A 181 -6.60 2.33 22.04
CA LEU A 181 -5.24 2.83 22.02
C LEU A 181 -4.94 3.69 20.78
N HIS A 182 -5.90 3.81 19.84
CA HIS A 182 -5.71 4.50 18.56
C HIS A 182 -4.42 4.08 17.83
N GLN A 183 -4.15 2.78 17.82
CA GLN A 183 -2.97 2.20 17.17
C GLN A 183 -3.28 0.82 16.63
N PHE A 184 -2.46 0.34 15.70
CA PHE A 184 -2.51 -1.05 15.25
C PHE A 184 -1.64 -1.93 16.16
N GLU A 185 -2.06 -3.18 16.36
CA GLU A 185 -1.31 -4.20 17.09
C GLU A 185 -1.37 -5.53 16.35
N GLU A 186 -0.34 -6.35 16.54
CA GLU A 186 -0.35 -7.73 16.05
C GLU A 186 -1.36 -8.56 16.87
N ARG A 187 -2.14 -9.38 16.18
CA ARG A 187 -3.13 -10.28 16.79
C ARG A 187 -2.91 -11.71 16.28
N PRO A 188 -3.30 -12.73 17.05
CA PRO A 188 -3.23 -14.11 16.57
C PRO A 188 -4.13 -14.31 15.35
N THR A 189 -3.55 -14.79 14.26
CA THR A 189 -4.22 -14.98 12.97
C THR A 189 -5.32 -16.05 13.05
N GLU A 190 -5.13 -17.08 13.87
CA GLU A 190 -6.01 -18.24 14.05
C GLU A 190 -7.47 -17.92 14.40
N PHE A 191 -7.74 -16.76 15.00
CA PHE A 191 -9.10 -16.37 15.36
C PHE A 191 -9.93 -15.87 14.18
N LEU A 192 -9.29 -15.27 13.17
CA LEU A 192 -9.95 -14.70 12.01
C LEU A 192 -9.70 -15.52 10.74
N PHE A 193 -8.54 -16.16 10.64
CA PHE A 193 -8.09 -16.93 9.49
C PHE A 193 -7.44 -18.25 9.93
N PRO A 194 -8.21 -19.20 10.48
CA PRO A 194 -7.68 -20.51 10.86
C PRO A 194 -7.03 -21.25 9.70
N GLU A 195 -7.46 -21.01 8.45
CA GLU A 195 -6.88 -21.58 7.23
C GLU A 195 -5.45 -21.11 6.93
N LEU A 196 -4.97 -20.06 7.61
CA LEU A 196 -3.61 -19.54 7.46
C LEU A 196 -2.66 -20.06 8.55
N THR A 197 -3.15 -20.95 9.43
CA THR A 197 -2.32 -21.66 10.42
C THR A 197 -1.73 -22.95 9.83
N ASP A 198 -0.58 -23.38 10.35
CA ASP A 198 0.10 -24.62 9.94
C ASP A 198 0.31 -24.76 8.42
N LEU A 199 0.70 -23.67 7.76
CA LEU A 199 0.97 -23.68 6.33
C LEU A 199 2.04 -24.73 6.00
N PRO A 200 1.80 -25.61 5.00
CA PRO A 200 2.75 -26.66 4.66
C PRO A 200 4.06 -26.02 4.18
N SER A 201 5.17 -26.42 4.80
CA SER A 201 6.51 -26.11 4.31
C SER A 201 6.70 -26.78 2.96
N GLN A 202 6.93 -26.02 1.89
CA GLN A 202 7.34 -26.59 0.61
C GLN A 202 8.82 -26.96 0.62
#